data_AF-A0A6C2U6A9-F1
#
_entry.id   AF-A0A6C2U6A9-F1
#
_cell.length_a   1.000
_cell.length_b   1.000
_cell.length_c   1.000
_cell.angle_alpha   90.00
_cell.angle_beta   90.00
_cell.angle_gamma   90.00
#
_symmetry.space_group_name_H-M   'P 1'
#
loop_
_entity.id
_entity.type
_entity.pdbx_description
1 polymer ?
#
loop_
_entity_poly.entity_id
_entity_poly.type
_entity_poly.pdbx_seq_one_letter_code
_entity_poly.pdbx_strand_id
1 'polypeptide(L)' 'MRGLPHVQLHGREYLLDVAASELQNPKHPWDVVPLNEAELEYYKALAGGAA' A
#
# COMPACT_ATOMS: atom_id res chain seq x y z
N MET A 1 -5.05 -4.49 13.16
CA MET A 1 -5.34 -4.48 11.72
C MET A 1 -4.80 -5.79 11.13
N ARG A 2 -5.64 -6.79 10.92
CA ARG A 2 -5.26 -8.04 10.24
C ARG A 2 -5.67 -7.89 8.76
N GLY A 3 -4.71 -7.99 7.84
CA GLY A 3 -4.99 -8.31 6.43
C GLY A 3 -4.82 -7.21 5.37
N LEU A 4 -4.23 -6.05 5.67
CA LEU A 4 -3.89 -5.11 4.58
C LEU A 4 -2.75 -5.69 3.73
N PRO A 5 -2.83 -5.63 2.39
CA PRO A 5 -1.76 -6.08 1.51
C PRO A 5 -0.48 -5.27 1.72
N HIS A 6 0.67 -5.95 1.62
CA HIS A 6 1.98 -5.30 1.71
C HIS A 6 2.52 -4.96 0.32
N VAL A 7 3.13 -3.80 0.19
CA VAL A 7 3.73 -3.28 -1.04
C VAL A 7 5.18 -2.90 -0.74
N GLN A 8 6.11 -3.37 -1.56
CA GLN A 8 7.53 -3.06 -1.41
C GLN A 8 7.93 -1.98 -2.43
N LEU A 9 8.26 -0.78 -1.93
CA LEU A 9 8.65 0.37 -2.77
C LEU A 9 10.03 0.88 -2.34
N HIS A 10 10.98 0.90 -3.28
CA HIS A 10 12.33 1.41 -3.05
C HIS A 10 13.01 0.84 -1.77
N GLY A 11 12.76 -0.44 -1.45
CA GLY A 11 13.29 -1.10 -0.26
C GLY A 11 12.57 -0.78 1.06
N ARG A 12 11.41 -0.11 1.00
CA ARG A 12 10.54 0.17 2.15
C ARG A 12 9.22 -0.56 2.00
N GLU A 13 8.69 -1.05 3.12
CA GLU A 13 7.41 -1.76 3.17
C GLU A 13 6.30 -0.76 3.49
N TYR A 14 5.19 -0.88 2.76
CA TYR A 14 3.98 -0.11 2.97
C TYR A 14 2.79 -1.05 3.06
N LEU A 15 1.78 -0.65 3.82
CA LEU A 15 0.45 -1.26 3.84
C LEU A 15 -0.42 -0.51 2.84
N LEU A 16 -1.09 -1.24 1.95
CA LEU A 16 -2.06 -0.66 1.02
C LEU A 16 -3.45 -0.67 1.64
N ASP A 17 -4.00 0.52 1.91
CA ASP A 17 -5.41 0.68 2.25
C ASP A 17 -6.19 1.02 0.97
N VAL A 18 -6.84 0.00 0.41
CA VAL A 18 -7.64 0.14 -0.81
C VAL A 18 -8.91 0.97 -0.58
N ALA A 19 -9.47 0.95 0.63
CA ALA A 19 -10.68 1.68 0.94
C ALA A 19 -10.38 3.18 1.09
N ALA A 20 -9.23 3.52 1.68
CA ALA A 20 -8.76 4.90 1.82
C ALA A 20 -8.01 5.42 0.59
N SER A 21 -7.61 4.55 -0.34
CA SER A 21 -6.73 4.89 -1.48
C SER A 21 -5.38 5.44 -1.02
N GLU A 22 -4.74 4.75 -0.08
CA GLU A 22 -3.55 5.25 0.61
C GLU A 22 -2.50 4.14 0.81
N LEU A 23 -1.23 4.53 0.83
CA LEU A 23 -0.15 3.72 1.39
C LEU A 23 0.19 4.22 2.78
N GLN A 24 0.26 3.31 3.74
CA GLN A 24 0.66 3.62 5.11
C GLN A 24 1.99 2.95 5.44
N ASN A 25 2.91 3.70 6.02
CA ASN A 25 4.14 3.15 6.56
C ASN A 25 3.86 2.41 7.89
N PRO A 26 4.05 1.08 7.98
CA PRO A 26 3.74 0.33 9.21
C PRO A 26 4.64 0.75 10.39
N LYS A 27 5.81 1.34 10.13
CA LYS A 27 6.73 1.83 11.18
C LYS A 27 6.38 3.24 11.65
N HIS A 28 5.69 4.02 10.82
CA HIS A 28 5.30 5.40 11.09
C HIS A 28 3.85 5.60 10.64
N PRO A 29 2.85 5.27 11.47
CA PRO A 29 1.44 5.28 11.06
C PRO A 29 0.90 6.63 10.59
N TRP A 30 1.58 7.73 10.95
CA TRP A 30 1.29 9.09 10.50
C TRP A 30 1.89 9.43 9.12
N ASP A 31 2.77 8.58 8.59
CA ASP A 31 3.37 8.69 7.25
C ASP A 31 2.45 7.94 6.27
N VAL A 32 1.49 8.71 5.76
CA VAL A 32 0.44 8.26 4.85
C VAL A 32 0.63 8.96 3.51
N VAL A 33 0.64 8.17 2.43
CA VAL A 33 0.78 8.66 1.07
C VAL A 33 -0.55 8.44 0.35
N PRO A 34 -1.31 9.51 0.03
CA PRO A 34 -2.52 9.38 -0.76
C PRO A 34 -2.18 8.96 -2.18
N LEU A 35 -3.01 8.08 -2.74
CA LEU A 35 -2.87 7.56 -4.10
C LEU A 35 -3.96 8.12 -4.99
N ASN A 36 -3.60 8.36 -6.24
CA ASN A 36 -4.60 8.51 -7.30
C ASN A 36 -5.10 7.14 -7.80
N GLU A 37 -6.11 7.15 -8.68
CA GLU A 37 -6.73 5.94 -9.22
C GLU A 37 -5.74 5.03 -9.95
N ALA A 38 -4.83 5.59 -10.76
CA ALA A 38 -3.85 4.82 -11.50
C ALA A 38 -2.80 4.18 -10.59
N GLU A 39 -2.35 4.91 -9.56
CA GLU A 39 -1.43 4.39 -8.55
C GLU A 39 -2.07 3.29 -7.71
N LEU A 40 -3.35 3.46 -7.33
CA LEU A 40 -4.10 2.47 -6.58
C LEU A 40 -4.22 1.15 -7.35
N GLU A 41 -4.59 1.20 -8.64
CA GLU A 41 -4.66 0.01 -9.49
C GLU A 41 -3.29 -0.67 -9.67
N TYR A 42 -2.24 0.14 -9.85
CA TYR A 42 -0.87 -0.37 -9.92
C TYR A 42 -0.46 -1.13 -8.66
N TYR A 43 -0.70 -0.56 -7.47
CA TYR A 43 -0.31 -1.20 -6.21
C TYR A 43 -1.21 -2.37 -5.83
N LYS A 44 -2.50 -2.37 -6.22
CA LYS A 44 -3.37 -3.55 -6.11
C LYS A 44 -2.80 -4.74 -6.89
N ALA A 45 -2.38 -4.51 -8.14
CA ALA A 45 -1.78 -5.54 -8.98
C ALA A 45 -0.46 -6.05 -8.38
N LEU A 46 0.38 -5.14 -7.85
CA LEU A 46 1.64 -5.51 -7.24
C LEU A 46 1.45 -6.35 -5.97
N ALA A 47 0.47 -6.01 -5.13
CA ALA A 47 0.20 -6.71 -3.88
C ALA A 47 -0.48 -8.07 -4.09
N GLY A 48 -1.23 -8.25 -5.19
CA GLY A 48 -1.88 -9.52 -5.56
C GLY A 48 -1.01 -10.48 -6.39
N GLY A 49 0.15 -10.03 -6.89
CA GLY A 49 1.03 -10.81 -7.77
C GLY A 49 2.07 -11.70 -7.06
N ALA A 50 2.08 -11.75 -5.72
CA ALA A 50 2.95 -12.61 -4.95
C ALA A 50 2.21 -13.91 -4.55
N ALA A 51 2.04 -14.83 -5.50
CA ALA A 51 1.58 -16.20 -5.29
C ALA A 51 2.47 -17.18 -6.04
#